data_AF-A0A645CNC5-F1
#
_entry.id   AF-A0A645CNC5-F1
#
_cell.length_a   1.000
_cell.length_b   1.000
_cell.length_c   1.000
_cell.angle_alpha   90.00
_cell.angle_beta   90.00
_cell.angle_gamma   90.00
#
_symmetry.space_group_name_H-M   'P 1'
#
loop_
_entity.id
_entity.type
_entity.pdbx_description
1 polymer ?
#
loop_
_entity_poly.entity_id
_entity_poly.type
_entity_poly.pdbx_seq_one_letter_code
_entity_poly.pdbx_strand_id
1 'polypeptide(L)'
;MTGTNAYRDPDISLNKLAASLCTNRTTLSKALHNLGYTNFNVYINTLRIEDFIRRIRSKESDNYQDAFYNAGFRSRSTALRNFKQYTGKTPSEYFE
;
A
#
# COMPACT_ATOMS: atom_id res chain seq x y z
N MET A 1 -9.04 -11.40 15.48
CA MET A 1 -9.05 -11.66 14.02
C MET A 1 -8.02 -10.75 13.38
N THR A 2 -6.80 -11.25 13.18
CA THR A 2 -5.65 -10.47 12.74
C THR A 2 -5.81 -10.11 11.26
N GLY A 3 -6.02 -8.82 10.98
CA GLY A 3 -6.16 -8.31 9.62
C GLY A 3 -4.98 -8.76 8.75
N THR A 4 -5.28 -9.51 7.70
CA THR A 4 -4.27 -10.04 6.80
C THR A 4 -3.59 -8.86 6.12
N ASN A 5 -2.34 -8.57 6.48
CA ASN A 5 -1.51 -7.52 5.87
C ASN A 5 -1.08 -7.92 4.44
N ALA A 6 -2.02 -8.41 3.63
CA ALA A 6 -1.79 -8.93 2.30
C ALA A 6 -1.15 -7.88 1.39
N TYR A 7 -1.43 -6.60 1.62
CA TYR A 7 -0.78 -5.49 0.91
C TYR A 7 0.75 -5.48 1.07
N ARG A 8 1.31 -6.08 2.14
CA ARG A 8 2.77 -6.20 2.33
C ARG A 8 3.41 -7.26 1.44
N ASP A 9 2.63 -8.18 0.85
CA ASP A 9 3.15 -9.12 -0.15
C ASP A 9 3.51 -8.34 -1.44
N PRO A 10 4.80 -8.29 -1.84
CA PRO A 10 5.22 -7.61 -3.07
C PRO A 10 4.68 -8.28 -4.34
N ASP A 11 4.24 -9.53 -4.25
CA ASP A 11 3.64 -10.34 -5.30
C ASP A 11 2.10 -10.36 -5.22
N ILE A 12 1.48 -9.52 -4.37
CA ILE A 12 0.03 -9.45 -4.32
C ILE A 12 -0.55 -9.04 -5.67
N SER A 13 -1.61 -9.73 -6.07
CA SER A 13 -2.38 -9.41 -7.26
C SER A 13 -3.86 -9.42 -6.95
N LEU A 14 -4.64 -8.77 -7.81
CA LEU A 14 -6.11 -8.76 -7.70
C LEU A 14 -6.68 -10.18 -7.67
N ASN A 15 -6.09 -11.12 -8.42
CA ASN A 15 -6.51 -12.52 -8.43
C ASN A 15 -6.20 -13.22 -7.10
N LYS A 16 -5.00 -13.03 -6.54
CA LYS A 16 -4.63 -13.60 -5.23
C LYS A 16 -5.55 -13.08 -4.13
N LEU A 17 -5.82 -11.77 -4.12
CA LEU A 17 -6.71 -11.17 -3.13
C LEU A 17 -8.15 -11.65 -3.31
N ALA A 18 -8.67 -11.70 -4.54
CA ALA A 18 -10.01 -12.24 -4.80
C ALA A 18 -10.14 -13.69 -4.32
N ALA A 19 -9.15 -14.54 -4.59
CA ALA A 19 -9.13 -15.92 -4.12
C ALA A 19 -9.14 -16.02 -2.59
N SER A 20 -8.32 -15.20 -1.89
CA SER A 20 -8.31 -15.17 -0.42
C SER A 20 -9.62 -14.70 0.21
N LEU A 21 -10.42 -13.93 -0.54
CA LEU A 21 -11.72 -13.42 -0.13
C LEU A 21 -12.88 -14.30 -0.64
N CYS A 22 -12.58 -15.48 -1.18
CA CYS A 22 -13.57 -16.39 -1.78
C CYS A 22 -14.49 -15.70 -2.81
N THR A 23 -13.93 -14.77 -3.60
CA THR A 23 -14.64 -14.02 -4.64
C THR A 23 -13.89 -14.09 -5.98
N ASN A 24 -14.36 -13.35 -6.98
CA ASN A 24 -13.71 -13.25 -8.29
C ASN A 24 -13.17 -11.84 -8.57
N ARG A 25 -12.24 -11.77 -9.52
CA ARG A 25 -11.59 -10.52 -9.97
C ARG A 25 -12.60 -9.41 -10.29
N THR A 26 -13.68 -9.74 -10.98
CA THR A 26 -14.70 -8.77 -11.43
C THR A 26 -15.42 -8.16 -10.24
N THR A 27 -15.83 -8.98 -9.28
CA THR A 27 -16.54 -8.54 -8.07
C THR A 27 -15.65 -7.66 -7.22
N LEU A 28 -14.41 -8.09 -6.97
CA LEU A 28 -13.45 -7.31 -6.20
C LEU A 28 -13.11 -5.99 -6.91
N SER A 29 -12.87 -6.00 -8.22
CA SER A 29 -12.60 -4.78 -8.99
C SER A 29 -13.75 -3.78 -8.91
N LYS A 30 -15.00 -4.25 -9.02
CA LYS A 30 -16.19 -3.40 -8.89
C LYS A 30 -16.31 -2.83 -7.48
N ALA A 31 -16.07 -3.65 -6.46
CA ALA A 31 -16.10 -3.20 -5.07
C ALA A 31 -15.07 -2.10 -4.80
N LEU A 32 -13.83 -2.27 -5.27
CA LEU A 32 -12.77 -1.25 -5.14
C LEU A 32 -13.15 0.06 -5.85
N HIS A 33 -13.72 -0.04 -7.05
CA HIS A 33 -14.20 1.13 -7.77
C HIS A 33 -15.32 1.86 -7.02
N ASN A 34 -16.28 1.13 -6.46
CA ASN A 34 -17.36 1.70 -5.65
C ASN A 34 -16.86 2.35 -4.35
N LEU A 35 -15.71 1.91 -3.83
CA LEU A 35 -15.01 2.55 -2.71
C LEU A 35 -14.20 3.79 -3.11
N GLY A 36 -14.21 4.17 -4.39
CA GLY A 36 -13.50 5.35 -4.90
C GLY A 36 -12.08 5.09 -5.40
N TYR A 37 -11.62 3.83 -5.42
CA TYR A 37 -10.31 3.50 -5.97
C TYR A 37 -10.38 3.27 -7.47
N THR A 38 -9.59 4.03 -8.23
CA THR A 38 -9.58 3.93 -9.70
C THR A 38 -9.09 2.57 -10.21
N ASN A 39 -8.23 1.88 -9.45
CA ASN A 39 -7.81 0.51 -9.73
C ASN A 39 -7.20 -0.17 -8.48
N PHE A 40 -6.95 -1.47 -8.60
CA PHE A 40 -6.33 -2.30 -7.55
C PHE A 40 -4.97 -1.78 -7.07
N ASN A 41 -4.11 -1.29 -7.97
CA ASN A 41 -2.78 -0.82 -7.59
C ASN A 41 -2.89 0.45 -6.74
N VAL A 42 -3.83 1.35 -7.04
CA VAL A 42 -4.08 2.54 -6.21
C VAL A 42 -4.51 2.12 -4.81
N TYR A 43 -5.47 1.20 -4.70
CA TYR A 43 -5.89 0.65 -3.40
C TYR A 43 -4.72 0.06 -2.59
N ILE A 44 -3.93 -0.84 -3.19
CA ILE A 44 -2.79 -1.44 -2.49
C ILE A 44 -1.76 -0.38 -2.11
N ASN A 45 -1.38 0.51 -3.03
CA ASN A 45 -0.37 1.52 -2.74
C ASN A 45 -0.83 2.50 -1.66
N THR A 46 -2.12 2.86 -1.60
CA THR A 46 -2.68 3.64 -0.49
C THR A 46 -2.43 2.96 0.85
N LEU A 47 -2.78 1.68 0.99
CA LEU A 47 -2.54 0.92 2.23
C LEU A 47 -1.06 0.84 2.58
N ARG A 48 -0.19 0.65 1.58
CA ARG A 48 1.27 0.59 1.79
C ARG A 48 1.83 1.93 2.28
N ILE A 49 1.36 3.05 1.74
CA ILE A 49 1.79 4.39 2.17
C ILE A 49 1.27 4.69 3.58
N GLU A 50 0.04 4.31 3.90
CA GLU A 50 -0.51 4.44 5.25
C GLU A 50 0.28 3.63 6.28
N ASP A 51 0.63 2.37 5.97
CA ASP A 51 1.47 1.54 6.83
C ASP A 51 2.88 2.12 6.99
N PHE A 52 3.48 2.61 5.90
CA PHE A 52 4.76 3.33 5.95
C PHE A 52 4.69 4.53 6.91
N ILE A 53 3.69 5.41 6.76
CA ILE A 53 3.54 6.59 7.61
C ILE A 53 3.38 6.18 9.08
N ARG A 54 2.56 5.18 9.35
CA ARG A 54 2.34 4.65 10.70
C ARG A 54 3.65 4.18 11.33
N ARG A 55 4.47 3.43 10.59
CA ARG A 55 5.75 2.87 11.06
C ARG A 55 6.80 3.92 11.37
N ILE A 56 6.91 4.94 10.52
CA ILE A 56 7.83 6.07 10.77
C ILE A 56 7.38 6.84 12.02
N ARG A 57 6.08 7.13 12.14
CA ARG A 57 5.54 7.85 13.33
C ARG A 57 5.67 7.05 14.62
N SER A 58 5.54 5.73 14.57
CA SER A 58 5.71 4.86 15.74
C SER A 58 7.18 4.56 16.08
N LYS A 59 8.14 5.11 15.31
CA LYS A 59 9.59 4.81 15.43
C LYS A 59 9.89 3.31 15.32
N GLU A 60 9.05 2.57 14.58
CA GLU A 60 9.33 1.18 14.21
C GLU A 60 10.46 1.08 13.16
N SER A 61 10.74 2.18 12.46
CA SER A 61 11.80 2.27 11.47
C SER A 61 12.27 3.71 11.32
N ASP A 62 13.59 3.89 11.36
CA ASP A 62 14.25 5.20 11.13
C ASP A 62 14.75 5.35 9.67
N ASN A 63 14.70 4.27 8.89
CA ASN A 63 15.15 4.25 7.50
C ASN A 63 13.94 4.15 6.55
N TYR A 64 13.72 5.21 5.76
CA TYR A 64 12.61 5.25 4.80
C TYR A 64 12.65 4.12 3.78
N GLN A 65 13.84 3.71 3.32
CA GLN A 65 13.96 2.63 2.35
C GLN A 65 13.48 1.30 2.93
N ASP A 66 13.92 0.98 4.14
CA ASP A 66 13.53 -0.27 4.82
C ASP A 66 12.04 -0.26 5.15
N ALA A 67 11.51 0.87 5.62
CA ALA A 67 10.09 1.03 5.88
C ALA A 67 9.24 0.84 4.60
N PHE A 68 9.68 1.34 3.44
CA PHE A 68 8.99 1.10 2.17
C PHE A 68 9.01 -0.37 1.75
N TYR A 69 10.15 -1.05 1.91
CA TYR A 69 10.24 -2.48 1.61
C TYR A 69 9.39 -3.31 2.56
N ASN A 70 9.37 -2.97 3.85
CA ASN A 70 8.51 -3.61 4.85
C ASN A 70 7.01 -3.37 4.62
N ALA A 71 6.65 -2.28 3.93
CA ALA A 71 5.29 -2.03 3.47
C ALA A 71 4.94 -2.81 2.18
N GLY A 72 5.90 -3.48 1.52
CA GLY A 72 5.67 -4.33 0.35
C GLY A 72 5.98 -3.68 -0.99
N PHE A 73 6.64 -2.52 -1.02
CA PHE A 73 7.14 -1.96 -2.29
C PHE A 73 8.33 -2.78 -2.81
N ARG A 74 8.46 -2.91 -4.13
CA ARG A 74 9.63 -3.55 -4.76
C ARG A 74 10.77 -2.58 -5.06
N SER A 75 10.47 -1.29 -5.14
CA SER A 75 11.48 -0.28 -5.44
C SER A 75 11.18 1.05 -4.77
N ARG A 76 12.25 1.69 -4.29
CA ARG A 76 12.21 3.03 -3.70
C ARG A 76 11.59 4.05 -4.64
N SER A 77 11.91 4.02 -5.93
CA SER A 77 11.39 4.97 -6.92
C SER A 77 9.86 4.88 -7.06
N THR A 78 9.31 3.67 -7.02
CA THR A 78 7.85 3.46 -7.03
C THR A 78 7.22 3.93 -5.73
N ALA A 79 7.84 3.62 -4.60
CA ALA A 79 7.35 4.02 -3.30
C ALA A 79 7.29 5.56 -3.16
N LEU A 80 8.36 6.26 -3.53
CA LEU A 80 8.42 7.73 -3.50
C LEU A 80 7.38 8.39 -4.40
N ARG A 81 7.18 7.87 -5.62
CA ARG A 81 6.17 8.39 -6.53
C ARG A 81 4.76 8.26 -5.94
N ASN A 82 4.43 7.09 -5.40
CA ASN A 82 3.13 6.86 -4.77
C ASN A 82 2.97 7.66 -3.48
N PHE A 83 4.02 7.81 -2.67
CA PHE A 83 4.01 8.63 -1.47
C PHE A 83 3.68 10.08 -1.81
N LYS A 84 4.36 10.66 -2.81
CA LYS A 84 4.10 12.03 -3.25
C LYS A 84 2.71 12.19 -3.86
N GLN A 85 2.24 11.21 -4.62
CA GLN A 85 0.88 11.22 -5.16
C GLN A 85 -0.18 11.18 -4.05
N TYR A 86 0.06 10.42 -2.98
CA TYR A 86 -0.87 10.27 -1.86
C TYR A 86 -0.83 11.45 -0.88
N THR A 87 0.35 11.97 -0.55
CA THR A 87 0.54 13.01 0.48
C THR A 87 0.74 14.43 -0.07
N GLY A 88 1.03 14.56 -1.36
CA GLY A 88 1.47 15.82 -1.98
C GLY A 88 2.94 16.20 -1.72
N LYS A 89 3.65 15.46 -0.87
CA LYS A 89 5.00 15.79 -0.38
C LYS A 89 5.97 14.62 -0.53
N THR A 90 7.27 14.87 -0.47
CA THR A 90 8.27 13.82 -0.28
C THR A 90 8.30 13.36 1.20
N PRO A 91 8.84 12.18 1.52
CA PRO A 91 8.93 11.73 2.91
C PRO A 91 9.69 12.71 3.81
N SER A 92 10.79 13.31 3.33
CA SER A 92 11.52 14.33 4.08
C SER A 92 10.62 15.52 4.41
N GLU A 93 9.95 16.12 3.42
CA GLU A 93 9.04 17.26 3.62
C GLU A 93 7.79 16.94 4.49
N TYR A 94 7.45 15.66 4.64
CA TYR A 94 6.28 15.21 5.39
C TYR A 94 6.59 14.95 6.87
N PHE A 95 7.81 14.51 7.19
CA PHE A 95 8.25 14.17 8.55
C PHE A 95 9.27 15.13 9.15
N GLU A 96 9.68 16.16 8.42
CA GLU A 96 10.35 17.34 8.97
C GLU A 96 9.56 18.00 10.11
#